data_AF-A0A0F3IUL9-F1
#
_entry.id   AF-A0A0F3IUL9-F1
#
_cell.length_a   1.000
_cell.length_b   1.000
_cell.length_c   1.000
_cell.angle_alpha   90.00
_cell.angle_beta   90.00
_cell.angle_gamma   90.00
#
_symmetry.space_group_name_H-M   'P 1'
#
loop_
_entity.id
_entity.type
_entity.pdbx_description
1 polymer ?
#
loop_
_entity_poly.entity_id
_entity_poly.type
_entity_poly.pdbx_seq_one_letter_code
_entity_poly.pdbx_strand_id
1 'polypeptide(L)'
;DLEKNGLELESVSLTSLDQTDKQFFNPNNAFDAEGLTRLTEQTEARRKQRNDVEQDTEMQVRAKNLDANRQKLAIEKDQEFAQLSQQREIETARAEQMALIATQQANRNQEAEAVKVEADRQISQKRIDAERQVKAAEIDKNLAIRTQEIDVERNTQVLTAEQRREVEIARQNTQIAISQKSRDQSEAEAAANLARAEAAKAEEAVTTARQVAAAEREKSIQLIEAEKLAEQNAIAVRVSASAEKEAAMDRAEAITIEAKAKQEAALAEAEGRRALNAALNTLSAAQIDLQVRTLLLQQLPAILEKAVKPMEQIDSIRIVQVTGLNGDGNGASGATGSGGATFPEQVMNSALQYQVAKPIIDAVMKDAGLSNAGITGIAESLVPMLSPKPEAPDQPQNQIQNQPQE
;
A
#
# COMPACT_ATOMS: atom_id res chain seq x y z
N ASP A 1 -95.49 -196.94 -81.40
CA ASP A 1 -95.21 -197.79 -82.57
C ASP A 1 -94.72 -196.90 -83.70
N LEU A 2 -93.42 -196.57 -83.68
CA LEU A 2 -92.77 -195.65 -84.64
C LEU A 2 -91.35 -196.11 -84.98
N GLU A 3 -90.61 -196.66 -83.99
CA GLU A 3 -89.29 -197.29 -84.17
C GLU A 3 -89.28 -198.42 -85.22
N LYS A 4 -90.44 -199.04 -85.51
CA LYS A 4 -90.56 -200.07 -86.57
C LYS A 4 -90.55 -199.52 -88.00
N ASN A 5 -90.71 -198.21 -88.18
CA ASN A 5 -90.81 -197.57 -89.51
C ASN A 5 -89.68 -196.56 -89.81
N GLY A 6 -88.64 -196.47 -88.95
CA GLY A 6 -87.38 -195.80 -89.29
C GLY A 6 -87.48 -194.29 -89.57
N LEU A 7 -88.27 -193.55 -88.79
CA LEU A 7 -88.40 -192.10 -88.89
C LEU A 7 -88.15 -191.43 -87.53
N GLU A 8 -87.11 -190.61 -87.46
CA GLU A 8 -86.77 -189.74 -86.33
C GLU A 8 -87.21 -188.30 -86.61
N LEU A 9 -87.36 -187.49 -85.55
CA LEU A 9 -87.71 -186.06 -85.64
C LEU A 9 -86.71 -185.24 -84.83
N GLU A 10 -85.65 -184.78 -85.49
CA GLU A 10 -84.71 -183.80 -84.94
C GLU A 10 -85.16 -182.37 -85.33
N SER A 11 -85.21 -181.46 -84.35
CA SER A 11 -85.66 -180.07 -84.56
C SER A 11 -84.57 -179.07 -84.18
N VAL A 12 -84.10 -178.33 -85.18
CA VAL A 12 -83.01 -177.34 -85.04
C VAL A 12 -83.58 -175.93 -85.05
N SER A 13 -83.09 -175.05 -84.17
CA SER A 13 -83.42 -173.62 -84.14
C SER A 13 -82.16 -172.77 -84.33
N LEU A 14 -82.23 -171.76 -85.22
CA LEU A 14 -81.15 -170.79 -85.38
C LEU A 14 -81.22 -169.72 -84.28
N THR A 15 -80.07 -169.35 -83.75
CA THR A 15 -79.93 -168.35 -82.66
C THR A 15 -79.47 -166.97 -83.14
N SER A 16 -78.84 -166.89 -84.32
CA SER A 16 -78.51 -165.64 -85.00
C SER A 16 -78.43 -165.88 -86.52
N LEU A 17 -78.73 -164.85 -87.29
CA LEU A 17 -78.51 -164.79 -88.74
C LEU A 17 -77.78 -163.47 -89.00
N ASP A 18 -76.49 -163.54 -89.30
CA ASP A 18 -75.72 -162.37 -89.69
C ASP A 18 -75.97 -162.02 -91.17
N GLN A 19 -75.90 -160.73 -91.52
CA GLN A 19 -76.19 -160.30 -92.88
C GLN A 19 -74.95 -160.51 -93.77
N THR A 20 -75.15 -161.05 -94.98
CA THR A 20 -74.07 -161.17 -95.97
C THR A 20 -73.44 -159.81 -96.28
N ASP A 21 -72.12 -159.78 -96.44
CA ASP A 21 -71.40 -158.54 -96.74
C ASP A 21 -71.92 -157.84 -98.01
N LYS A 22 -71.84 -156.50 -98.00
CA LYS A 22 -72.31 -155.63 -99.09
C LYS A 22 -71.76 -156.02 -100.48
N GLN A 23 -70.60 -156.67 -100.51
CA GLN A 23 -69.89 -157.08 -101.73
C GLN A 23 -70.53 -158.29 -102.45
N PHE A 24 -71.37 -159.08 -101.78
CA PHE A 24 -71.98 -160.30 -102.33
C PHE A 24 -73.41 -160.13 -102.86
N PHE A 25 -74.04 -158.96 -102.66
CA PHE A 25 -75.35 -158.64 -103.23
C PHE A 25 -75.25 -158.35 -104.74
N ASN A 26 -76.11 -158.95 -105.56
CA ASN A 26 -76.11 -158.72 -107.00
C ASN A 26 -77.07 -157.55 -107.36
N PRO A 27 -76.58 -156.40 -107.87
CA PRO A 27 -77.45 -155.26 -108.19
C PRO A 27 -78.44 -155.53 -109.33
N ASN A 28 -78.29 -156.63 -110.08
CA ASN A 28 -79.24 -157.06 -111.11
C ASN A 28 -80.35 -157.98 -110.56
N ASN A 29 -80.30 -158.36 -109.28
CA ASN A 29 -81.36 -159.09 -108.59
C ASN A 29 -82.24 -158.10 -107.81
N ALA A 30 -83.55 -158.11 -108.04
CA ALA A 30 -84.49 -157.14 -107.46
C ALA A 30 -84.50 -157.16 -105.92
N PHE A 31 -84.40 -158.35 -105.31
CA PHE A 31 -84.38 -158.49 -103.85
C PHE A 31 -83.09 -157.92 -103.23
N ASP A 32 -81.95 -158.25 -103.83
CA ASP A 32 -80.64 -157.76 -103.40
C ASP A 32 -80.52 -156.24 -103.56
N ALA A 33 -81.06 -155.68 -104.65
CA ALA A 33 -81.03 -154.24 -104.91
C ALA A 33 -81.88 -153.44 -103.91
N GLU A 34 -83.05 -153.95 -103.49
CA GLU A 34 -83.83 -153.30 -102.43
C GLU A 34 -83.12 -153.40 -101.08
N GLY A 35 -82.58 -154.57 -100.74
CA GLY A 35 -81.79 -154.76 -99.52
C GLY A 35 -80.56 -153.83 -99.46
N LEU A 36 -79.84 -153.70 -100.58
CA LEU A 36 -78.71 -152.79 -100.74
C LEU A 36 -79.11 -151.32 -100.53
N THR A 37 -80.28 -150.92 -101.04
CA THR A 37 -80.82 -149.56 -100.92
C THR A 37 -81.12 -149.23 -99.46
N ARG A 38 -81.92 -150.07 -98.79
CA ARG A 38 -82.27 -149.91 -97.36
C ARG A 38 -81.02 -149.93 -96.47
N LEU A 39 -80.04 -150.78 -96.78
CA LEU A 39 -78.75 -150.81 -96.08
C LEU A 39 -77.97 -149.51 -96.27
N THR A 40 -77.96 -148.91 -97.46
CA THR A 40 -77.31 -147.59 -97.67
C THR A 40 -78.03 -146.45 -96.97
N GLU A 41 -79.36 -146.41 -96.99
CA GLU A 41 -80.16 -145.42 -96.25
C GLU A 41 -79.88 -145.50 -94.75
N GLN A 42 -79.92 -146.71 -94.16
CA GLN A 42 -79.59 -146.93 -92.76
C GLN A 42 -78.14 -146.58 -92.44
N THR A 43 -77.20 -146.87 -93.34
CA THR A 43 -75.77 -146.56 -93.14
C THR A 43 -75.52 -145.04 -93.14
N GLU A 44 -76.03 -144.31 -94.13
CA GLU A 44 -75.86 -142.86 -94.21
C GLU A 44 -76.69 -142.12 -93.13
N ALA A 45 -77.85 -142.63 -92.72
CA ALA A 45 -78.58 -142.11 -91.57
C ALA A 45 -77.77 -142.27 -90.26
N ARG A 46 -77.10 -143.41 -90.05
CA ARG A 46 -76.20 -143.62 -88.90
C ARG A 46 -74.92 -142.78 -88.99
N ARG A 47 -74.39 -142.55 -90.20
CA ARG A 47 -73.26 -141.66 -90.45
C ARG A 47 -73.61 -140.21 -90.13
N LYS A 48 -74.78 -139.74 -90.56
CA LYS A 48 -75.31 -138.43 -90.19
C LYS A 48 -75.50 -138.33 -88.68
N GLN A 49 -76.18 -139.28 -88.05
CA GLN A 49 -76.39 -139.30 -86.59
C GLN A 49 -75.05 -139.21 -85.83
N ARG A 50 -74.00 -139.89 -86.32
CA ARG A 50 -72.65 -139.78 -85.72
C ARG A 50 -72.08 -138.37 -85.86
N ASN A 51 -72.08 -137.81 -87.06
CA ASN A 51 -71.58 -136.46 -87.32
C ASN A 51 -72.35 -135.39 -86.51
N ASP A 52 -73.69 -135.50 -86.44
CA ASP A 52 -74.53 -134.59 -85.67
C ASP A 52 -74.14 -134.62 -84.17
N VAL A 53 -73.90 -135.81 -83.60
CA VAL A 53 -73.40 -135.97 -82.22
C VAL A 53 -71.96 -135.47 -82.04
N GLU A 54 -71.07 -135.70 -83.01
CA GLU A 54 -69.68 -135.20 -82.99
C GLU A 54 -69.65 -133.66 -83.01
N GLN A 55 -70.49 -133.02 -83.82
CA GLN A 55 -70.61 -131.55 -83.89
C GLN A 55 -71.29 -130.96 -82.64
N ASP A 56 -72.40 -131.54 -82.16
CA ASP A 56 -73.07 -131.06 -80.95
C ASP A 56 -72.19 -131.19 -79.70
N THR A 57 -71.43 -132.29 -79.57
CA THR A 57 -70.49 -132.45 -78.45
C THR A 57 -69.31 -131.49 -78.56
N GLU A 58 -68.78 -131.22 -79.76
CA GLU A 58 -67.77 -130.18 -79.95
C GLU A 58 -68.31 -128.79 -79.58
N MET A 59 -69.52 -128.42 -80.01
CA MET A 59 -70.14 -127.14 -79.64
C MET A 59 -70.36 -127.02 -78.12
N GLN A 60 -70.84 -128.08 -77.46
CA GLN A 60 -71.03 -128.09 -76.00
C GLN A 60 -69.70 -127.97 -75.25
N VAL A 61 -68.63 -128.63 -75.70
CA VAL A 61 -67.28 -128.50 -75.13
C VAL A 61 -66.75 -127.08 -75.33
N ARG A 62 -66.88 -126.51 -76.54
CA ARG A 62 -66.45 -125.13 -76.83
C ARG A 62 -67.20 -124.10 -75.97
N ALA A 63 -68.52 -124.25 -75.82
CA ALA A 63 -69.34 -123.37 -74.97
C ALA A 63 -68.94 -123.48 -73.49
N LYS A 64 -68.79 -124.71 -72.96
CA LYS A 64 -68.39 -124.94 -71.58
C LYS A 64 -66.98 -124.41 -71.28
N ASN A 65 -66.05 -124.53 -72.23
CA ASN A 65 -64.71 -123.95 -72.12
C ASN A 65 -64.74 -122.41 -72.13
N LEU A 66 -65.62 -121.79 -72.92
CA LEU A 66 -65.81 -120.34 -72.98
C LEU A 66 -66.33 -119.80 -71.64
N ASP A 67 -67.37 -120.43 -71.08
CA ASP A 67 -67.92 -120.01 -69.78
C ASP A 67 -67.00 -120.32 -68.60
N ALA A 68 -66.24 -121.42 -68.65
CA ALA A 68 -65.17 -121.67 -67.68
C ALA A 68 -64.08 -120.59 -67.73
N ASN A 69 -63.68 -120.14 -68.93
CA ASN A 69 -62.73 -119.04 -69.09
C ASN A 69 -63.30 -117.70 -68.59
N ARG A 70 -64.60 -117.42 -68.80
CA ARG A 70 -65.28 -116.24 -68.22
C ARG A 70 -65.26 -116.26 -66.69
N GLN A 71 -65.61 -117.40 -66.09
CA GLN A 71 -65.58 -117.57 -64.63
C GLN A 71 -64.16 -117.43 -64.08
N LYS A 72 -63.17 -118.02 -64.76
CA LYS A 72 -61.76 -117.87 -64.41
C LYS A 72 -61.31 -116.40 -64.42
N LEU A 73 -61.58 -115.66 -65.50
CA LEU A 73 -61.22 -114.24 -65.63
C LEU A 73 -61.93 -113.36 -64.59
N ALA A 74 -63.16 -113.69 -64.21
CA ALA A 74 -63.85 -113.00 -63.12
C ALA A 74 -63.16 -113.26 -61.76
N ILE A 75 -62.81 -114.51 -61.46
CA ILE A 75 -62.09 -114.89 -60.24
C ILE A 75 -60.71 -114.22 -60.18
N GLU A 76 -59.94 -114.20 -61.28
CA GLU A 76 -58.63 -113.54 -61.36
C GLU A 76 -58.76 -112.03 -61.09
N LYS A 77 -59.72 -111.35 -61.73
CA LYS A 77 -60.00 -109.93 -61.49
C LYS A 77 -60.41 -109.63 -60.04
N ASP A 78 -61.29 -110.45 -59.46
CA ASP A 78 -61.78 -110.25 -58.09
C ASP A 78 -60.66 -110.53 -57.05
N GLN A 79 -59.75 -111.46 -57.36
CA GLN A 79 -58.52 -111.69 -56.58
C GLN A 79 -57.56 -110.50 -56.65
N GLU A 80 -57.29 -109.95 -57.84
CA GLU A 80 -56.47 -108.73 -57.98
C GLU A 80 -57.10 -107.55 -57.23
N PHE A 81 -58.41 -107.34 -57.34
CA PHE A 81 -59.10 -106.25 -56.65
C PHE A 81 -59.05 -106.41 -55.12
N ALA A 82 -59.21 -107.63 -54.60
CA ALA A 82 -59.07 -107.92 -53.18
C ALA A 82 -57.64 -107.67 -52.68
N GLN A 83 -56.62 -108.13 -53.41
CA GLN A 83 -55.21 -107.88 -53.09
C GLN A 83 -54.88 -106.38 -53.09
N LEU A 84 -55.36 -105.62 -54.09
CA LEU A 84 -55.13 -104.18 -54.19
C LEU A 84 -55.84 -103.39 -53.09
N SER A 85 -57.06 -103.77 -52.68
CA SER A 85 -57.73 -103.12 -51.54
C SER A 85 -57.00 -103.43 -50.24
N GLN A 86 -56.65 -104.70 -49.99
CA GLN A 86 -55.89 -105.11 -48.80
C GLN A 86 -54.54 -104.40 -48.71
N GLN A 87 -53.79 -104.31 -49.83
CA GLN A 87 -52.51 -103.60 -49.84
C GLN A 87 -52.68 -102.10 -49.60
N ARG A 88 -53.69 -101.47 -50.20
CA ARG A 88 -54.03 -100.06 -49.93
C ARG A 88 -54.36 -99.84 -48.45
N GLU A 89 -55.20 -100.69 -47.86
CA GLU A 89 -55.61 -100.62 -46.45
C GLU A 89 -54.42 -100.78 -45.49
N ILE A 90 -53.48 -101.69 -45.81
CA ILE A 90 -52.23 -101.87 -45.06
C ILE A 90 -51.34 -100.63 -45.17
N GLU A 91 -51.18 -100.03 -46.35
CA GLU A 91 -50.35 -98.83 -46.51
C GLU A 91 -51.01 -97.59 -45.90
N THR A 92 -52.34 -97.43 -45.94
CA THR A 92 -53.02 -96.34 -45.22
C THR A 92 -52.87 -96.48 -43.70
N ALA A 93 -53.10 -97.68 -43.15
CA ALA A 93 -52.91 -97.93 -41.71
C ALA A 93 -51.45 -97.74 -41.28
N ARG A 94 -50.47 -98.13 -42.13
CA ARG A 94 -49.05 -97.87 -41.89
C ARG A 94 -48.75 -96.36 -41.91
N ALA A 95 -49.28 -95.61 -42.88
CA ALA A 95 -49.08 -94.17 -42.99
C ALA A 95 -49.67 -93.41 -41.78
N GLU A 96 -50.89 -93.77 -41.36
CA GLU A 96 -51.54 -93.23 -40.16
C GLU A 96 -50.72 -93.53 -38.90
N GLN A 97 -50.27 -94.78 -38.72
CA GLN A 97 -49.47 -95.17 -37.56
C GLN A 97 -48.09 -94.49 -37.56
N MET A 98 -47.44 -94.30 -38.72
CA MET A 98 -46.21 -93.52 -38.82
C MET A 98 -46.42 -92.04 -38.48
N ALA A 99 -47.53 -91.44 -38.91
CA ALA A 99 -47.87 -90.06 -38.56
C ALA A 99 -48.17 -89.91 -37.05
N LEU A 100 -48.84 -90.89 -36.43
CA LEU A 100 -49.09 -90.93 -34.99
C LEU A 100 -47.78 -91.05 -34.20
N ILE A 101 -46.87 -91.94 -34.62
CA ILE A 101 -45.55 -92.10 -34.00
C ILE A 101 -44.73 -90.81 -34.14
N ALA A 102 -44.70 -90.20 -35.33
CA ALA A 102 -43.94 -88.97 -35.58
C ALA A 102 -44.46 -87.78 -34.76
N THR A 103 -45.78 -87.60 -34.67
CA THR A 103 -46.39 -86.53 -33.86
C THR A 103 -46.19 -86.78 -32.36
N GLN A 104 -46.36 -88.01 -31.88
CA GLN A 104 -46.07 -88.37 -30.49
C GLN A 104 -44.59 -88.17 -30.14
N GLN A 105 -43.65 -88.53 -31.03
CA GLN A 105 -42.22 -88.33 -30.83
C GLN A 105 -41.85 -86.83 -30.85
N ALA A 106 -42.43 -86.03 -31.74
CA ALA A 106 -42.25 -84.59 -31.75
C ALA A 106 -42.72 -83.94 -30.44
N ASN A 107 -43.91 -84.31 -29.96
CA ASN A 107 -44.43 -83.81 -28.68
C ASN A 107 -43.54 -84.20 -27.50
N ARG A 108 -43.08 -85.46 -27.43
CA ARG A 108 -42.16 -85.91 -26.37
C ARG A 108 -40.79 -85.23 -26.42
N ASN A 109 -40.29 -84.90 -27.61
CA ASN A 109 -39.07 -84.10 -27.76
C ASN A 109 -39.29 -82.66 -27.24
N GLN A 110 -40.41 -82.02 -27.61
CA GLN A 110 -40.75 -80.68 -27.13
C GLN A 110 -40.95 -80.63 -25.60
N GLU A 111 -41.62 -81.62 -25.00
CA GLU A 111 -41.72 -81.77 -23.55
C GLU A 111 -40.33 -81.87 -22.89
N ALA A 112 -39.45 -82.72 -23.44
CA ALA A 112 -38.10 -82.92 -22.91
C ALA A 112 -37.20 -81.68 -23.08
N GLU A 113 -37.36 -80.93 -24.16
CA GLU A 113 -36.65 -79.66 -24.38
C GLU A 113 -37.17 -78.55 -23.47
N ALA A 114 -38.49 -78.42 -23.29
CA ALA A 114 -39.08 -77.45 -22.36
C ALA A 114 -38.62 -77.68 -20.91
N VAL A 115 -38.53 -78.94 -20.46
CA VAL A 115 -37.99 -79.30 -19.13
C VAL A 115 -36.51 -78.94 -19.00
N LYS A 116 -35.68 -79.16 -20.03
CA LYS A 116 -34.27 -78.73 -20.04
C LYS A 116 -34.15 -77.20 -19.97
N VAL A 117 -34.89 -76.48 -20.82
CA VAL A 117 -34.85 -75.00 -20.87
C VAL A 117 -35.27 -74.38 -19.54
N GLU A 118 -36.29 -74.92 -18.86
CA GLU A 118 -36.68 -74.43 -17.54
C GLU A 118 -35.64 -74.77 -16.46
N ALA A 119 -35.02 -75.95 -16.50
CA ALA A 119 -33.92 -76.30 -15.60
C ALA A 119 -32.70 -75.37 -15.80
N ASP A 120 -32.29 -75.13 -17.05
CA ASP A 120 -31.21 -74.22 -17.41
C ASP A 120 -31.54 -72.76 -17.02
N ARG A 121 -32.81 -72.35 -17.15
CA ARG A 121 -33.29 -71.04 -16.67
C ARG A 121 -33.18 -70.90 -15.16
N GLN A 122 -33.56 -71.92 -14.40
CA GLN A 122 -33.45 -71.94 -12.93
C GLN A 122 -31.98 -71.99 -12.45
N ILE A 123 -31.11 -72.75 -13.14
CA ILE A 123 -29.66 -72.75 -12.88
C ILE A 123 -29.09 -71.36 -13.17
N SER A 124 -29.47 -70.74 -14.28
CA SER A 124 -29.02 -69.40 -14.67
C SER A 124 -29.48 -68.32 -13.69
N GLN A 125 -30.73 -68.37 -13.23
CA GLN A 125 -31.26 -67.48 -12.18
C GLN A 125 -30.46 -67.64 -10.88
N LYS A 126 -30.31 -68.86 -10.37
CA LYS A 126 -29.51 -69.12 -9.15
C LYS A 126 -28.06 -68.64 -9.28
N ARG A 127 -27.45 -68.77 -10.46
CA ARG A 127 -26.10 -68.23 -10.73
C ARG A 127 -26.07 -66.70 -10.71
N ILE A 128 -27.04 -66.04 -11.36
CA ILE A 128 -27.16 -64.57 -11.38
C ILE A 128 -27.39 -64.03 -9.96
N ASP A 129 -28.25 -64.66 -9.16
CA ASP A 129 -28.54 -64.20 -7.81
C ASP A 129 -27.38 -64.46 -6.83
N ALA A 130 -26.64 -65.58 -6.99
CA ALA A 130 -25.38 -65.80 -6.28
C ALA A 130 -24.30 -64.77 -6.67
N GLU A 131 -24.16 -64.47 -7.96
CA GLU A 131 -23.21 -63.44 -8.45
C GLU A 131 -23.58 -62.03 -7.93
N ARG A 132 -24.88 -61.71 -7.87
CA ARG A 132 -25.40 -60.48 -7.24
C ARG A 132 -25.09 -60.43 -5.75
N GLN A 133 -25.27 -61.52 -5.01
CA GLN A 133 -24.96 -61.59 -3.58
C GLN A 133 -23.45 -61.40 -3.32
N VAL A 134 -22.59 -62.03 -4.12
CA VAL A 134 -21.13 -61.83 -4.04
C VAL A 134 -20.76 -60.37 -4.33
N LYS A 135 -21.31 -59.78 -5.39
CA LYS A 135 -21.06 -58.37 -5.76
C LYS A 135 -21.60 -57.39 -4.72
N ALA A 136 -22.75 -57.67 -4.10
CA ALA A 136 -23.28 -56.86 -3.00
C ALA A 136 -22.35 -56.92 -1.79
N ALA A 137 -21.96 -58.11 -1.35
CA ALA A 137 -21.03 -58.29 -0.22
C ALA A 137 -19.63 -57.67 -0.49
N GLU A 138 -19.16 -57.68 -1.75
CA GLU A 138 -17.93 -57.00 -2.15
C GLU A 138 -18.09 -55.47 -2.15
N ILE A 139 -19.21 -54.93 -2.61
CA ILE A 139 -19.52 -53.49 -2.52
C ILE A 139 -19.62 -53.06 -1.06
N ASP A 140 -20.35 -53.79 -0.22
CA ASP A 140 -20.52 -53.49 1.21
C ASP A 140 -19.18 -53.53 1.96
N LYS A 141 -18.33 -54.52 1.67
CA LYS A 141 -16.95 -54.60 2.17
C LYS A 141 -16.13 -53.39 1.72
N ASN A 142 -16.17 -53.03 0.44
CA ASN A 142 -15.38 -51.92 -0.10
C ASN A 142 -15.88 -50.56 0.41
N LEU A 143 -17.18 -50.40 0.66
CA LEU A 143 -17.76 -49.24 1.34
C LEU A 143 -17.31 -49.17 2.80
N ALA A 144 -17.35 -50.28 3.54
CA ALA A 144 -16.91 -50.34 4.93
C ALA A 144 -15.41 -50.06 5.10
N ILE A 145 -14.56 -50.58 4.21
CA ILE A 145 -13.13 -50.23 4.16
C ILE A 145 -12.99 -48.73 3.90
N ARG A 146 -13.68 -48.19 2.90
CA ARG A 146 -13.54 -46.78 2.51
C ARG A 146 -14.07 -45.80 3.57
N THR A 147 -15.10 -46.16 4.35
CA THR A 147 -15.51 -45.34 5.49
C THR A 147 -14.46 -45.37 6.60
N GLN A 148 -13.86 -46.53 6.90
CA GLN A 148 -12.76 -46.64 7.86
C GLN A 148 -11.52 -45.85 7.42
N GLU A 149 -11.14 -45.92 6.14
CA GLU A 149 -10.07 -45.11 5.54
C GLU A 149 -10.33 -43.60 5.72
N ILE A 150 -11.53 -43.14 5.37
CA ILE A 150 -11.92 -41.72 5.49
C ILE A 150 -11.95 -41.27 6.96
N ASP A 151 -12.39 -42.12 7.89
CA ASP A 151 -12.42 -41.76 9.32
C ASP A 151 -11.01 -41.76 9.95
N VAL A 152 -10.11 -42.66 9.52
CA VAL A 152 -8.68 -42.59 9.88
C VAL A 152 -8.03 -41.35 9.27
N GLU A 153 -8.35 -40.99 8.03
CA GLU A 153 -7.86 -39.75 7.41
C GLU A 153 -8.36 -38.51 8.16
N ARG A 154 -9.66 -38.42 8.46
CA ARG A 154 -10.23 -37.33 9.29
C ARG A 154 -9.54 -37.22 10.65
N ASN A 155 -9.36 -38.33 11.35
CA ASN A 155 -8.74 -38.34 12.67
C ASN A 155 -7.26 -37.89 12.60
N THR A 156 -6.50 -38.31 11.59
CA THR A 156 -5.12 -37.84 11.39
C THR A 156 -5.04 -36.38 10.93
N GLN A 157 -6.00 -35.89 10.13
CA GLN A 157 -6.12 -34.47 9.78
C GLN A 157 -6.46 -33.61 11.01
N VAL A 158 -7.35 -34.07 11.91
CA VAL A 158 -7.65 -33.39 13.18
C VAL A 158 -6.42 -33.35 14.08
N LEU A 159 -5.77 -34.49 14.35
CA LEU A 159 -4.59 -34.55 15.21
C LEU A 159 -3.43 -33.69 14.69
N THR A 160 -3.22 -33.65 13.37
CA THR A 160 -2.18 -32.79 12.78
C THR A 160 -2.55 -31.30 12.75
N ALA A 161 -3.84 -30.95 12.68
CA ALA A 161 -4.31 -29.59 12.86
C ALA A 161 -4.18 -29.12 14.32
N GLU A 162 -4.50 -29.98 15.29
CA GLU A 162 -4.30 -29.74 16.72
C GLU A 162 -2.81 -29.56 17.05
N GLN A 163 -1.94 -30.47 16.59
CA GLN A 163 -0.49 -30.35 16.78
C GLN A 163 0.08 -29.05 16.17
N ARG A 164 -0.39 -28.63 14.99
CA ARG A 164 -0.01 -27.34 14.39
C ARG A 164 -0.47 -26.17 15.24
N ARG A 165 -1.73 -26.19 15.71
CA ARG A 165 -2.32 -25.16 16.58
C ARG A 165 -1.55 -25.04 17.90
N GLU A 166 -1.14 -26.15 18.52
CA GLU A 166 -0.32 -26.14 19.73
C GLU A 166 1.06 -25.51 19.48
N VAL A 167 1.73 -25.88 18.39
CA VAL A 167 3.03 -25.29 18.01
C VAL A 167 2.90 -23.79 17.69
N GLU A 168 1.81 -23.35 17.06
CA GLU A 168 1.54 -21.94 16.80
C GLU A 168 1.22 -21.16 18.09
N ILE A 169 0.42 -21.71 19.01
CA ILE A 169 0.17 -21.11 20.32
C ILE A 169 1.46 -21.02 21.14
N ALA A 170 2.30 -22.06 21.12
CA ALA A 170 3.60 -22.05 21.79
C ALA A 170 4.52 -20.93 21.22
N ARG A 171 4.56 -20.76 19.90
CA ARG A 171 5.30 -19.67 19.23
C ARG A 171 4.73 -18.29 19.53
N GLN A 172 3.40 -18.14 19.60
CA GLN A 172 2.76 -16.89 20.00
C GLN A 172 3.11 -16.55 21.46
N ASN A 173 3.06 -17.53 22.36
CA ASN A 173 3.42 -17.35 23.77
C ASN A 173 4.90 -16.97 23.95
N THR A 174 5.83 -17.58 23.22
CA THR A 174 7.25 -17.16 23.28
C THR A 174 7.45 -15.76 22.68
N GLN A 175 6.77 -15.42 21.58
CA GLN A 175 6.83 -14.08 21.01
C GLN A 175 6.24 -13.02 21.97
N ILE A 176 5.13 -13.31 22.64
CA ILE A 176 4.54 -12.44 23.67
C ILE A 176 5.51 -12.25 24.84
N ALA A 177 6.13 -13.33 25.35
CA ALA A 177 7.11 -13.26 26.43
C ALA A 177 8.38 -12.47 26.04
N ILE A 178 8.85 -12.60 24.79
CA ILE A 178 9.95 -11.78 24.25
C ILE A 178 9.53 -10.31 24.16
N SER A 179 8.33 -10.01 23.65
CA SER A 179 7.80 -8.66 23.53
C SER A 179 7.55 -8.00 24.90
N GLN A 180 7.08 -8.75 25.90
CA GLN A 180 6.97 -8.30 27.29
C GLN A 180 8.36 -7.99 27.85
N LYS A 181 9.31 -8.93 27.80
CA LYS A 181 10.67 -8.71 28.32
C LYS A 181 11.40 -7.55 27.61
N SER A 182 11.17 -7.36 26.30
CA SER A 182 11.68 -6.22 25.54
C SER A 182 11.03 -4.90 25.96
N ARG A 183 9.75 -4.92 26.36
CA ARG A 183 9.05 -3.76 26.93
C ARG A 183 9.57 -3.46 28.33
N ASP A 184 9.71 -4.46 29.19
CA ASP A 184 10.26 -4.32 30.55
C ASP A 184 11.68 -3.73 30.51
N GLN A 185 12.51 -4.20 29.56
CA GLN A 185 13.84 -3.62 29.29
C GLN A 185 13.73 -2.17 28.81
N SER A 186 12.81 -1.85 27.90
CA SER A 186 12.63 -0.49 27.39
C SER A 186 12.14 0.48 28.47
N GLU A 187 11.25 0.04 29.36
CA GLU A 187 10.77 0.84 30.50
C GLU A 187 11.88 1.04 31.55
N ALA A 188 12.69 0.01 31.82
CA ALA A 188 13.87 0.13 32.68
C ALA A 188 14.96 1.04 32.09
N GLU A 189 15.23 0.95 30.78
CA GLU A 189 16.18 1.84 30.08
C GLU A 189 15.67 3.28 30.04
N ALA A 190 14.37 3.50 29.83
CA ALA A 190 13.75 4.82 29.89
C ALA A 190 13.88 5.43 31.30
N ALA A 191 13.59 4.67 32.36
CA ALA A 191 13.78 5.11 33.74
C ALA A 191 15.26 5.42 34.06
N ALA A 192 16.20 4.58 33.62
CA ALA A 192 17.63 4.83 33.77
C ALA A 192 18.10 6.07 33.00
N ASN A 193 17.55 6.33 31.81
CA ASN A 193 17.86 7.52 31.02
C ASN A 193 17.24 8.80 31.61
N LEU A 194 16.07 8.71 32.23
CA LEU A 194 15.47 9.82 32.99
C LEU A 194 16.36 10.18 34.19
N ALA A 195 16.78 9.20 34.99
CA ALA A 195 17.69 9.42 36.12
C ALA A 195 19.06 10.00 35.68
N ARG A 196 19.61 9.55 34.55
CA ARG A 196 20.81 10.15 33.94
C ARG A 196 20.59 11.60 33.51
N ALA A 197 19.44 11.92 32.93
CA ALA A 197 19.11 13.28 32.50
C ALA A 197 18.89 14.23 33.69
N GLU A 198 18.38 13.73 34.82
CA GLU A 198 18.29 14.49 36.07
C GLU A 198 19.66 14.71 36.71
N ALA A 199 20.51 13.69 36.75
CA ALA A 199 21.90 13.82 37.19
C ALA A 199 22.68 14.84 36.35
N ALA A 200 22.60 14.76 35.02
CA ALA A 200 23.26 15.70 34.11
C ALA A 200 22.74 17.15 34.27
N LYS A 201 21.43 17.35 34.52
CA LYS A 201 20.88 18.67 34.85
C LYS A 201 21.43 19.21 36.17
N ALA A 202 21.61 18.35 37.18
CA ALA A 202 22.19 18.76 38.46
C ALA A 202 23.68 19.09 38.32
N GLU A 203 24.44 18.31 37.55
CA GLU A 203 25.84 18.60 37.23
C GLU A 203 25.98 19.94 36.48
N GLU A 204 25.17 20.20 35.45
CA GLU A 204 25.24 21.46 34.70
C GLU A 204 24.72 22.67 35.50
N ALA A 205 23.83 22.47 36.47
CA ALA A 205 23.50 23.50 37.45
C ALA A 205 24.71 23.85 38.34
N VAL A 206 25.51 22.86 38.73
CA VAL A 206 26.75 23.05 39.51
C VAL A 206 27.88 23.67 38.67
N THR A 207 28.05 23.28 37.40
CA THR A 207 29.01 23.95 36.50
C THR A 207 28.63 25.41 36.28
N THR A 208 27.35 25.69 36.02
CA THR A 208 26.81 27.04 35.83
C THR A 208 27.02 27.89 37.08
N ALA A 209 26.63 27.40 38.27
CA ALA A 209 26.82 28.12 39.52
C ALA A 209 28.31 28.41 39.81
N ARG A 210 29.20 27.47 39.48
CA ARG A 210 30.66 27.65 39.60
C ARG A 210 31.22 28.68 38.62
N GLN A 211 30.69 28.73 37.39
CA GLN A 211 31.08 29.74 36.39
C GLN A 211 30.58 31.14 36.76
N VAL A 212 29.33 31.28 37.20
CA VAL A 212 28.77 32.55 37.69
C VAL A 212 29.58 33.08 38.87
N ALA A 213 29.83 32.24 39.88
CA ALA A 213 30.63 32.63 41.05
C ALA A 213 32.12 32.94 40.72
N ALA A 214 32.63 32.47 39.59
CA ALA A 214 33.95 32.87 39.09
C ALA A 214 33.89 34.24 38.40
N ALA A 215 32.90 34.47 37.53
CA ALA A 215 32.71 35.73 36.83
C ALA A 215 32.36 36.89 37.78
N GLU A 216 31.56 36.66 38.81
CA GLU A 216 31.27 37.65 39.87
C GLU A 216 32.53 38.01 40.66
N ARG A 217 33.43 37.05 40.90
CA ARG A 217 34.71 37.28 41.56
C ARG A 217 35.69 38.04 40.67
N GLU A 218 35.74 37.73 39.38
CA GLU A 218 36.57 38.48 38.43
C GLU A 218 36.08 39.93 38.32
N LYS A 219 34.75 40.14 38.22
CA LYS A 219 34.12 41.46 38.25
C LYS A 219 34.45 42.22 39.54
N SER A 220 34.42 41.59 40.71
CA SER A 220 34.75 42.27 41.96
C SER A 220 36.25 42.60 42.08
N ILE A 221 37.13 41.74 41.57
CA ILE A 221 38.57 42.05 41.44
C ILE A 221 38.79 43.26 40.53
N GLN A 222 38.14 43.31 39.36
CA GLN A 222 38.24 44.44 38.42
C GLN A 222 37.72 45.75 39.04
N LEU A 223 36.63 45.70 39.82
CA LEU A 223 36.11 46.86 40.55
C LEU A 223 37.09 47.35 41.63
N ILE A 224 37.68 46.43 42.42
CA ILE A 224 38.68 46.76 43.45
C ILE A 224 39.96 47.34 42.81
N GLU A 225 40.37 46.84 41.65
CA GLU A 225 41.52 47.39 40.92
C GLU A 225 41.24 48.80 40.35
N ALA A 226 40.05 49.02 39.79
CA ALA A 226 39.61 50.34 39.34
C ALA A 226 39.49 51.35 40.51
N GLU A 227 38.95 50.93 41.66
CA GLU A 227 38.83 51.74 42.87
C GLU A 227 40.21 52.09 43.44
N LYS A 228 41.11 51.11 43.53
CA LYS A 228 42.52 51.32 43.93
C LYS A 228 43.25 52.30 43.00
N LEU A 229 43.06 52.21 41.69
CA LEU A 229 43.64 53.16 40.72
C LEU A 229 43.03 54.56 40.87
N ALA A 230 41.72 54.67 41.12
CA ALA A 230 41.06 55.94 41.40
C ALA A 230 41.58 56.56 42.71
N GLU A 231 41.76 55.78 43.77
CA GLU A 231 42.33 56.23 45.04
C GLU A 231 43.79 56.69 44.90
N GLN A 232 44.63 55.93 44.17
CA GLN A 232 46.02 56.34 43.88
C GLN A 232 46.08 57.67 43.13
N ASN A 233 45.23 57.86 42.12
CA ASN A 233 45.14 59.13 41.38
C ASN A 233 44.61 60.27 42.28
N ALA A 234 43.61 60.00 43.13
CA ALA A 234 43.08 60.99 44.06
C ALA A 234 44.12 61.41 45.12
N ILE A 235 44.92 60.48 45.63
CA ILE A 235 46.05 60.76 46.54
C ILE A 235 47.10 61.61 45.81
N ALA A 236 47.49 61.25 44.57
CA ALA A 236 48.47 62.01 43.80
C ALA A 236 48.03 63.48 43.59
N VAL A 237 46.78 63.71 43.18
CA VAL A 237 46.20 65.05 43.01
C VAL A 237 46.09 65.79 44.35
N ARG A 238 45.77 65.09 45.45
CA ARG A 238 45.69 65.70 46.78
C ARG A 238 47.07 66.15 47.29
N VAL A 239 48.11 65.37 47.03
CA VAL A 239 49.50 65.67 47.40
C VAL A 239 50.08 66.78 46.53
N SER A 240 49.79 66.80 45.23
CA SER A 240 50.18 67.94 44.38
C SER A 240 49.48 69.23 44.81
N ALA A 241 48.18 69.17 45.11
CA ALA A 241 47.43 70.33 45.59
C ALA A 241 47.89 70.83 46.98
N SER A 242 48.33 69.95 47.89
CA SER A 242 48.93 70.39 49.15
C SER A 242 50.31 71.01 48.94
N ALA A 243 51.16 70.42 48.09
CA ALA A 243 52.48 70.97 47.77
C ALA A 243 52.39 72.32 47.03
N GLU A 244 51.42 72.49 46.12
CA GLU A 244 51.14 73.77 45.47
C GLU A 244 50.64 74.83 46.47
N LYS A 245 49.80 74.43 47.44
CA LYS A 245 49.33 75.32 48.51
C LYS A 245 50.47 75.76 49.43
N GLU A 246 51.34 74.85 49.85
CA GLU A 246 52.53 75.16 50.66
C GLU A 246 53.48 76.08 49.89
N ALA A 247 53.83 75.75 48.64
CA ALA A 247 54.63 76.61 47.77
C ALA A 247 53.99 77.97 47.48
N ALA A 248 52.66 78.10 47.54
CA ALA A 248 51.96 79.39 47.45
C ALA A 248 52.02 80.18 48.77
N MET A 249 51.97 79.50 49.92
CA MET A 249 52.15 80.11 51.24
C MET A 249 53.59 80.62 51.41
N ASP A 250 54.60 79.82 51.08
CA ASP A 250 56.02 80.24 51.13
C ASP A 250 56.29 81.49 50.27
N ARG A 251 55.71 81.55 49.07
CA ARG A 251 55.78 82.73 48.18
C ARG A 251 55.09 83.94 48.79
N ALA A 252 53.93 83.76 49.41
CA ALA A 252 53.22 84.85 50.08
C ALA A 252 54.03 85.38 51.28
N GLU A 253 54.57 84.50 52.12
CA GLU A 253 55.43 84.90 53.24
C GLU A 253 56.67 85.65 52.76
N ALA A 254 57.38 85.13 51.76
CA ALA A 254 58.53 85.78 51.14
C ALA A 254 58.22 87.22 50.65
N ILE A 255 57.06 87.41 49.98
CA ILE A 255 56.60 88.74 49.55
C ILE A 255 56.32 89.65 50.76
N THR A 256 55.71 89.14 51.85
CA THR A 256 55.50 89.98 53.05
C THR A 256 56.81 90.34 53.78
N ILE A 257 57.81 89.46 53.75
CA ILE A 257 59.14 89.72 54.32
C ILE A 257 59.87 90.77 53.47
N GLU A 258 59.84 90.65 52.15
CA GLU A 258 60.42 91.65 51.24
C GLU A 258 59.72 93.02 51.37
N ALA A 259 58.39 93.04 51.54
CA ALA A 259 57.64 94.27 51.78
C ALA A 259 58.01 94.94 53.12
N LYS A 260 58.18 94.18 54.20
CA LYS A 260 58.65 94.69 55.50
C LYS A 260 60.08 95.25 55.39
N ALA A 261 60.99 94.52 54.75
CA ALA A 261 62.36 94.98 54.54
C ALA A 261 62.43 96.29 53.73
N LYS A 262 61.58 96.43 52.70
CA LYS A 262 61.42 97.69 51.94
C LYS A 262 60.86 98.83 52.79
N GLN A 263 59.91 98.55 53.68
CA GLN A 263 59.35 99.53 54.61
C GLN A 263 60.40 100.02 55.62
N GLU A 264 61.18 99.11 56.22
CA GLU A 264 62.26 99.43 57.16
C GLU A 264 63.38 100.24 56.49
N ALA A 265 63.80 99.85 55.27
CA ALA A 265 64.77 100.60 54.48
C ALA A 265 64.30 102.03 54.17
N ALA A 266 63.02 102.21 53.80
CA ALA A 266 62.44 103.52 53.53
C ALA A 266 62.33 104.40 54.79
N LEU A 267 62.08 103.81 55.96
CA LEU A 267 62.09 104.52 57.25
C LEU A 267 63.51 104.99 57.61
N ALA A 268 64.51 104.12 57.50
CA ALA A 268 65.91 104.46 57.74
C ALA A 268 66.41 105.59 56.82
N GLU A 269 66.02 105.58 55.54
CA GLU A 269 66.37 106.65 54.61
C GLU A 269 65.67 107.98 54.98
N ALA A 270 64.40 107.93 55.42
CA ALA A 270 63.67 109.11 55.88
C ALA A 270 64.28 109.73 57.15
N GLU A 271 64.81 108.91 58.07
CA GLU A 271 65.52 109.39 59.26
C GLU A 271 66.89 110.00 58.92
N GLY A 272 67.67 109.37 58.03
CA GLY A 272 68.92 109.95 57.53
C GLY A 272 68.71 111.30 56.84
N ARG A 273 67.67 111.43 56.02
CA ARG A 273 67.27 112.70 55.40
C ARG A 273 66.83 113.75 56.44
N ARG A 274 66.18 113.37 57.55
CA ARG A 274 65.86 114.31 58.65
C ARG A 274 67.12 114.81 59.37
N ALA A 275 68.08 113.92 59.66
CA ALA A 275 69.33 114.29 60.34
C ALA A 275 70.14 115.34 59.55
N LEU A 276 70.25 115.17 58.22
CA LEU A 276 70.92 116.14 57.35
C LEU A 276 70.25 117.52 57.37
N ASN A 277 68.92 117.57 57.36
CA ASN A 277 68.17 118.84 57.43
C ASN A 277 68.29 119.53 58.80
N ALA A 278 68.47 118.78 59.89
CA ALA A 278 68.70 119.35 61.21
C ALA A 278 70.05 120.10 61.29
N ALA A 279 71.10 119.53 60.68
CA ALA A 279 72.45 120.10 60.70
C ALA A 279 72.57 121.45 59.94
N LEU A 280 71.77 121.66 58.89
CA LEU A 280 71.82 122.87 58.07
C LEU A 280 71.20 124.12 58.74
N ASN A 281 70.39 123.94 59.79
CA ASN A 281 69.62 125.03 60.41
C ASN A 281 70.33 125.76 61.56
N THR A 282 71.51 125.30 62.00
CA THR A 282 72.20 125.83 63.20
C THR A 282 73.18 126.97 62.95
N LEU A 283 73.44 127.35 61.68
CA LEU A 283 74.58 128.22 61.32
C LEU A 283 74.25 129.33 60.30
N SER A 284 73.05 129.92 60.31
CA SER A 284 72.60 130.79 59.20
C SER A 284 72.04 132.18 59.55
N ALA A 285 71.71 132.50 60.81
CA ALA A 285 71.01 133.75 61.16
C ALA A 285 71.71 135.04 60.66
N ALA A 286 73.04 135.10 60.70
CA ALA A 286 73.82 136.23 60.16
C ALA A 286 74.15 136.10 58.66
N GLN A 287 74.14 134.89 58.10
CA GLN A 287 74.42 134.67 56.68
C GLN A 287 73.18 134.89 55.79
N ILE A 288 71.97 134.67 56.33
CA ILE A 288 70.72 134.93 55.61
C ILE A 288 70.56 136.43 55.32
N ASP A 289 70.80 137.33 56.29
CA ASP A 289 70.70 138.78 56.02
C ASP A 289 71.76 139.23 54.99
N LEU A 290 72.96 138.65 55.00
CA LEU A 290 73.97 138.89 53.96
C LEU A 290 73.50 138.41 52.58
N GLN A 291 73.04 137.16 52.45
CA GLN A 291 72.59 136.58 51.18
C GLN A 291 71.31 137.22 50.64
N VAL A 292 70.36 137.56 51.52
CA VAL A 292 69.17 138.32 51.14
C VAL A 292 69.58 139.67 50.59
N ARG A 293 70.49 140.42 51.25
CA ARG A 293 70.95 141.72 50.74
C ARG A 293 71.69 141.63 49.40
N THR A 294 72.56 140.64 49.19
CA THR A 294 73.21 140.48 47.87
C THR A 294 72.25 140.05 46.77
N LEU A 295 71.30 139.16 47.06
CA LEU A 295 70.26 138.78 46.08
C LEU A 295 69.30 139.93 45.78
N LEU A 296 68.92 140.76 46.75
CA LEU A 296 68.08 141.94 46.53
C LEU A 296 68.81 142.97 45.64
N LEU A 297 70.10 143.21 45.89
CA LEU A 297 70.92 144.09 45.05
C LEU A 297 71.11 143.55 43.62
N GLN A 298 71.20 142.22 43.43
CA GLN A 298 71.26 141.61 42.09
C GLN A 298 69.89 141.59 41.36
N GLN A 299 68.77 141.47 42.09
CA GLN A 299 67.42 141.44 41.52
C GLN A 299 66.85 142.83 41.20
N LEU A 300 67.29 143.89 41.89
CA LEU A 300 66.78 145.25 41.73
C LEU A 300 66.70 145.75 40.26
N PRO A 301 67.71 145.53 39.39
CA PRO A 301 67.61 145.89 37.97
C PRO A 301 66.48 145.17 37.23
N ALA A 302 66.32 143.86 37.47
CA ALA A 302 65.29 143.04 36.83
C ALA A 302 63.87 143.36 37.36
N ILE A 303 63.77 143.80 38.62
CA ILE A 303 62.51 144.30 39.19
C ILE A 303 62.12 145.63 38.54
N LEU A 304 63.06 146.57 38.36
CA LEU A 304 62.80 147.83 37.66
C LEU A 304 62.38 147.62 36.20
N GLU A 305 63.05 146.73 35.47
CA GLU A 305 62.69 146.40 34.08
C GLU A 305 61.26 145.82 33.98
N LYS A 306 60.88 144.95 34.92
CA LYS A 306 59.53 144.35 34.96
C LYS A 306 58.46 145.27 35.56
N ALA A 307 58.82 146.30 36.32
CA ALA A 307 57.88 147.25 36.91
C ALA A 307 57.35 148.28 35.90
N VAL A 308 58.09 148.57 34.81
CA VAL A 308 57.68 149.54 33.78
C VAL A 308 56.88 148.89 32.64
N LYS A 309 57.18 147.63 32.29
CA LYS A 309 56.47 146.88 31.23
C LYS A 309 54.93 146.85 31.29
N PRO A 310 54.27 146.87 32.48
CA PRO A 310 52.80 146.92 32.55
C PRO A 310 52.15 148.21 32.00
N MET A 311 52.92 149.26 31.69
CA MET A 311 52.42 150.49 31.06
C MET A 311 52.37 150.43 29.52
N GLU A 312 52.92 149.38 28.87
CA GLU A 312 52.93 149.29 27.40
C GLU A 312 51.76 148.49 26.79
N GLN A 313 51.12 147.56 27.51
CA GLN A 313 50.30 146.50 26.87
C GLN A 313 48.99 146.11 27.60
N ILE A 314 48.18 147.07 28.05
CA ILE A 314 46.75 146.82 28.34
C ILE A 314 45.89 147.97 27.79
N ASP A 315 45.13 147.71 26.72
CA ASP A 315 44.04 148.62 26.31
C ASP A 315 42.89 147.95 25.50
N SER A 316 42.85 146.61 25.34
CA SER A 316 41.69 145.96 24.68
C SER A 316 41.35 144.53 25.11
N ILE A 317 40.03 144.32 25.18
CA ILE A 317 39.21 143.21 25.67
C ILE A 317 39.13 142.05 24.63
N ARG A 318 38.81 140.80 25.05
CA ARG A 318 37.54 140.04 24.75
C ARG A 318 37.64 138.48 24.74
N ILE A 319 36.47 137.83 24.86
CA ILE A 319 36.19 136.37 24.98
C ILE A 319 35.57 135.81 23.67
N VAL A 320 35.90 134.58 23.23
CA VAL A 320 35.29 133.86 22.06
C VAL A 320 35.17 132.32 22.31
N GLN A 321 34.61 131.54 21.37
CA GLN A 321 33.87 130.26 21.52
C GLN A 321 34.47 128.97 20.86
N VAL A 322 33.98 127.79 21.29
CA VAL A 322 33.53 126.54 20.57
C VAL A 322 34.08 126.14 19.17
N THR A 323 34.49 124.86 18.98
CA THR A 323 34.58 123.95 17.76
C THR A 323 35.23 122.60 18.23
N GLY A 324 35.30 121.37 17.65
CA GLY A 324 34.92 120.61 16.41
C GLY A 324 36.05 119.56 16.08
N LEU A 325 35.96 118.49 15.25
CA LEU A 325 34.86 117.77 14.56
C LEU A 325 35.37 116.46 13.81
N ASN A 326 34.81 115.25 14.10
CA ASN A 326 34.83 113.97 13.31
C ASN A 326 36.16 113.17 13.02
N GLY A 327 36.07 111.86 12.69
CA GLY A 327 37.20 110.99 12.21
C GLY A 327 36.85 109.47 12.01
N ASP A 328 37.57 108.74 11.13
CA ASP A 328 37.24 107.35 10.63
C ASP A 328 38.49 106.56 10.11
N GLY A 329 38.45 105.20 9.97
CA GLY A 329 39.36 104.45 9.06
C GLY A 329 39.95 103.04 9.41
N ASN A 330 39.45 102.00 8.71
CA ASN A 330 40.15 100.95 7.90
C ASN A 330 41.17 99.89 8.45
N GLY A 331 41.13 98.66 7.87
CA GLY A 331 42.03 97.49 8.15
C GLY A 331 42.16 96.48 6.98
N ALA A 332 43.13 95.55 7.00
CA ALA A 332 43.56 94.69 5.85
C ALA A 332 44.46 93.50 6.29
N SER A 333 44.79 92.42 5.52
CA SER A 333 44.20 91.71 4.35
C SER A 333 45.05 90.47 3.91
N GLY A 334 44.47 89.38 3.37
CA GLY A 334 45.16 88.28 2.64
C GLY A 334 44.74 86.84 3.05
N ALA A 335 44.94 85.71 2.36
CA ALA A 335 45.25 85.30 0.96
C ALA A 335 46.05 83.96 1.00
N THR A 336 45.95 82.93 0.14
CA THR A 336 45.03 82.51 -0.96
C THR A 336 45.36 81.05 -1.35
N GLY A 337 44.39 80.18 -1.74
CA GLY A 337 44.70 78.89 -2.38
C GLY A 337 43.58 77.82 -2.44
N SER A 338 42.93 77.64 -3.60
CA SER A 338 42.01 76.52 -3.89
C SER A 338 41.88 76.29 -5.41
N GLY A 339 41.58 75.07 -5.85
CA GLY A 339 41.58 74.68 -7.26
C GLY A 339 40.35 73.86 -7.71
N GLY A 340 39.43 74.52 -8.42
CA GLY A 340 38.69 73.92 -9.54
C GLY A 340 37.63 72.84 -9.26
N ALA A 341 36.47 73.23 -8.72
CA ALA A 341 35.20 72.51 -8.95
C ALA A 341 34.06 73.52 -9.18
N THR A 342 33.01 73.10 -9.88
CA THR A 342 32.00 73.96 -10.51
C THR A 342 30.98 74.55 -9.53
N PHE A 343 30.87 75.89 -9.52
CA PHE A 343 30.04 76.64 -8.54
C PHE A 343 28.55 76.23 -8.47
N PRO A 344 27.80 76.02 -9.58
CA PRO A 344 26.41 75.56 -9.50
C PRO A 344 26.26 74.17 -8.86
N GLU A 345 27.27 73.34 -9.02
CA GLU A 345 27.30 71.93 -8.60
C GLU A 345 27.69 71.81 -7.11
N GLN A 346 28.53 72.73 -6.63
CA GLN A 346 28.78 72.95 -5.20
C GLN A 346 27.51 73.47 -4.48
N VAL A 347 26.79 74.42 -5.07
CA VAL A 347 25.51 74.90 -4.50
C VAL A 347 24.48 73.77 -4.44
N MET A 348 24.31 73.00 -5.51
CA MET A 348 23.37 71.86 -5.55
C MET A 348 23.69 70.79 -4.49
N ASN A 349 24.95 70.37 -4.38
CA ASN A 349 25.36 69.37 -3.39
C ASN A 349 25.24 69.89 -1.94
N SER A 350 25.60 71.16 -1.69
CA SER A 350 25.42 71.76 -0.36
C SER A 350 23.94 71.91 0.04
N ALA A 351 23.04 72.19 -0.91
CA ALA A 351 21.60 72.27 -0.64
C ALA A 351 21.00 70.90 -0.29
N LEU A 352 21.44 69.84 -0.99
CA LEU A 352 21.03 68.46 -0.70
C LEU A 352 21.60 67.98 0.64
N GLN A 353 22.87 68.25 0.94
CA GLN A 353 23.45 67.95 2.26
C GLN A 353 22.78 68.77 3.39
N TYR A 354 22.39 70.02 3.14
CA TYR A 354 21.66 70.83 4.11
C TYR A 354 20.27 70.26 4.42
N GLN A 355 19.55 69.70 3.44
CA GLN A 355 18.28 69.01 3.71
C GLN A 355 18.45 67.75 4.56
N VAL A 356 19.53 66.98 4.35
CA VAL A 356 19.84 65.78 5.16
C VAL A 356 20.35 66.15 6.56
N ALA A 357 21.15 67.21 6.69
CA ALA A 357 21.69 67.69 7.97
C ALA A 357 20.71 68.55 8.78
N LYS A 358 19.59 68.99 8.18
CA LYS A 358 18.61 69.90 8.81
C LYS A 358 18.19 69.49 10.23
N PRO A 359 17.86 68.22 10.55
CA PRO A 359 17.46 67.85 11.91
C PRO A 359 18.55 68.08 12.96
N ILE A 360 19.82 67.98 12.56
CA ILE A 360 20.99 68.19 13.43
C ILE A 360 21.27 69.70 13.57
N ILE A 361 21.13 70.47 12.49
CA ILE A 361 21.32 71.93 12.51
C ILE A 361 20.18 72.61 13.29
N ASP A 362 18.93 72.18 13.12
CA ASP A 362 17.79 72.66 13.92
C ASP A 362 17.95 72.28 15.40
N ALA A 363 18.55 71.12 15.71
CA ALA A 363 18.89 70.74 17.09
C ALA A 363 19.99 71.63 17.68
N VAL A 364 21.08 71.90 16.96
CA VAL A 364 22.18 72.79 17.41
C VAL A 364 21.72 74.25 17.52
N MET A 365 20.87 74.74 16.62
CA MET A 365 20.24 76.07 16.73
C MET A 365 19.34 76.19 17.96
N LYS A 366 18.63 75.11 18.31
CA LYS A 366 17.81 75.02 19.52
C LYS A 366 18.66 74.99 20.79
N ASP A 367 19.76 74.23 20.81
CA ASP A 367 20.69 74.12 21.94
C ASP A 367 21.50 75.42 22.15
N ALA A 368 21.84 76.11 21.05
CA ALA A 368 22.44 77.45 21.07
C ALA A 368 21.45 78.59 21.39
N GLY A 369 20.16 78.28 21.60
CA GLY A 369 19.12 79.26 21.99
C GLY A 369 18.57 80.15 20.87
N LEU A 370 19.06 80.03 19.63
CA LEU A 370 18.56 80.80 18.47
C LEU A 370 17.42 80.07 17.75
N SER A 371 16.31 79.83 18.46
CA SER A 371 15.07 79.39 17.85
C SER A 371 14.27 80.55 17.22
N ASN A 372 13.40 80.25 16.25
CA ASN A 372 12.86 81.22 15.29
C ASN A 372 11.71 82.11 15.84
N ALA A 373 11.96 82.87 16.90
CA ALA A 373 11.07 83.89 17.45
C ALA A 373 11.91 85.07 18.00
N GLY A 374 12.03 86.15 17.20
CA GLY A 374 12.98 87.24 17.47
C GLY A 374 12.63 88.08 18.71
N ILE A 375 13.66 88.39 19.50
CA ILE A 375 13.71 89.37 20.61
C ILE A 375 12.85 89.00 21.84
N THR A 376 11.62 88.51 21.69
CA THR A 376 10.73 88.19 22.82
C THR A 376 11.24 87.03 23.69
N GLY A 377 11.80 85.98 23.08
CA GLY A 377 12.34 84.81 23.80
C GLY A 377 13.55 85.11 24.70
N ILE A 378 14.19 86.27 24.54
CA ILE A 378 15.29 86.72 25.41
C ILE A 378 14.75 87.34 26.71
N ALA A 379 13.50 87.81 26.72
CA ALA A 379 12.89 88.39 27.93
C ALA A 379 12.53 87.31 28.96
N GLU A 380 11.98 86.16 28.54
CA GLU A 380 11.55 85.11 29.46
C GLU A 380 12.71 84.40 30.17
N SER A 381 13.89 84.29 29.54
CA SER A 381 15.07 83.67 30.15
C SER A 381 15.77 84.55 31.20
N LEU A 382 15.49 85.85 31.23
CA LEU A 382 16.07 86.80 32.19
C LEU A 382 15.24 86.97 33.48
N VAL A 383 13.94 86.65 33.47
CA VAL A 383 13.05 86.75 34.64
C VAL A 383 13.55 85.98 35.88
N PRO A 384 14.02 84.71 35.79
CA PRO A 384 14.44 83.97 36.99
C PRO A 384 15.76 84.45 37.63
N MET A 385 16.49 85.40 37.01
CA MET A 385 17.72 85.95 37.58
C MET A 385 17.51 87.12 38.56
N LEU A 386 16.29 87.66 38.71
CA LEU A 386 16.05 88.95 39.39
C LEU A 386 15.37 88.85 40.76
N SER A 387 15.34 87.68 41.42
CA SER A 387 14.72 87.50 42.75
C SER A 387 15.47 86.45 43.60
N PRO A 388 15.97 86.78 44.81
CA PRO A 388 16.80 85.87 45.61
C PRO A 388 16.07 85.15 46.77
N LYS A 389 16.71 84.06 47.26
CA LYS A 389 16.66 83.49 48.64
C LYS A 389 15.49 82.53 48.99
N PRO A 390 15.67 81.47 49.83
CA PRO A 390 16.85 80.63 50.18
C PRO A 390 16.63 79.09 50.09
N GLU A 391 17.58 78.33 50.65
CA GLU A 391 17.70 76.87 50.76
C GLU A 391 16.68 76.12 51.68
N ALA A 392 16.37 74.85 51.32
CA ALA A 392 16.38 73.59 52.12
C ALA A 392 15.59 73.47 53.47
N PRO A 393 15.47 72.28 54.14
CA PRO A 393 15.97 70.92 53.82
C PRO A 393 14.96 69.74 54.01
N ASP A 394 15.46 68.52 53.74
CA ASP A 394 15.10 67.15 54.20
C ASP A 394 13.84 66.85 55.06
N GLN A 395 13.06 65.83 54.66
CA GLN A 395 13.16 64.44 55.17
C GLN A 395 12.07 63.50 54.59
N PRO A 396 12.36 62.21 54.31
CA PRO A 396 11.36 61.21 53.92
C PRO A 396 11.20 60.05 54.93
N GLN A 397 9.99 59.85 55.48
CA GLN A 397 9.58 58.58 56.11
C GLN A 397 8.09 58.32 55.93
N ASN A 398 7.73 57.19 55.29
CA ASN A 398 6.71 56.27 55.83
C ASN A 398 6.62 54.93 55.05
N GLN A 399 6.98 53.86 55.75
CA GLN A 399 6.20 52.63 55.92
C GLN A 399 5.47 52.02 54.70
N ILE A 400 5.97 50.86 54.25
CA ILE A 400 5.15 49.81 53.60
C ILE A 400 5.19 48.57 54.51
N GLN A 401 4.04 47.91 54.65
CA GLN A 401 3.81 46.84 55.63
C GLN A 401 3.87 45.42 55.04
N ASN A 402 4.17 44.48 55.94
CA ASN A 402 3.70 43.09 55.97
C ASN A 402 4.06 42.11 54.82
N GLN A 403 5.09 41.30 55.11
CA GLN A 403 5.00 39.82 55.05
C GLN A 403 4.10 39.31 56.21
N PRO A 404 3.72 38.01 56.34
CA PRO A 404 4.30 36.83 55.69
C PRO A 404 3.34 35.73 55.15
N GLN A 405 3.99 34.76 54.50
CA GLN A 405 3.74 33.30 54.43
C GLN A 405 2.56 32.70 55.21
N GLU A 406 1.82 31.79 54.55
CA GLU A 406 1.96 30.34 54.78
C GLU A 406 2.26 29.64 53.43
#